data_AF-D6ZUT1-F1
#
_entry.id   AF-D6ZUT1-F1
#
_cell.length_a   1.000
_cell.length_b   1.000
_cell.length_c   1.000
_cell.angle_alpha   90.00
_cell.angle_beta   90.00
_cell.angle_gamma   90.00
#
_symmetry.space_group_name_H-M   'P 1'
#
loop_
_entity.id
_entity.type
_entity.pdbx_description
1 polymer ?
#
loop_
_entity_poly.entity_id
_entity_poly.type
_entity_poly.pdbx_seq_one_letter_code
_entity_poly.pdbx_strand_id
1 'polypeptide(L)' 'MPKLANMTVVEALDAGEEPRVVWNVLCDQMEVPDSKRWGRDHNAPPMPAV' A
#
# COMPACT_ATOMS: atom_id res chain seq x y z
N MET A 1 4.09 -8.25 -13.70
CA MET A 1 5.10 -7.22 -13.36
C MET A 1 5.04 -6.98 -11.85
N PRO A 2 6.16 -6.73 -11.15
CA PRO A 2 6.13 -6.38 -9.73
C PRO A 2 5.32 -5.09 -9.54
N LYS A 3 4.42 -5.07 -8.55
CA LYS A 3 3.40 -4.00 -8.38
C LYS A 3 3.99 -2.60 -8.12
N LEU A 4 5.27 -2.47 -7.74
CA LEU A 4 6.01 -1.20 -7.62
C LEU A 4 7.22 -1.11 -8.57
N ALA A 5 7.23 -1.85 -9.69
CA ALA A 5 8.35 -1.81 -10.65
C ALA A 5 9.76 -2.03 -10.05
N ASN A 6 9.87 -2.87 -9.01
CA ASN A 6 11.09 -3.11 -8.20
C ASN A 6 11.58 -1.93 -7.35
N MET A 7 10.76 -0.90 -7.14
CA MET A 7 11.04 0.17 -6.18
C MET A 7 10.86 -0.33 -4.74
N THR A 8 11.68 0.21 -3.85
CA THR A 8 11.40 0.24 -2.41
C THR A 8 10.18 1.12 -2.12
N VAL A 9 9.61 0.96 -0.92
CA VAL A 9 8.49 1.81 -0.45
C VAL A 9 8.85 3.29 -0.51
N VAL A 10 10.08 3.66 -0.13
CA VAL A 10 10.53 5.06 -0.13
C VAL A 10 10.64 5.60 -1.54
N GLU A 11 11.25 4.85 -2.47
CA GLU A 11 11.37 5.25 -3.88
C GLU A 11 10.01 5.41 -4.55
N ALA A 12 9.05 4.54 -4.25
CA ALA A 12 7.69 4.65 -4.77
C ALA A 12 7.00 5.94 -4.30
N LEU A 13 7.10 6.26 -3.01
CA LEU A 13 6.55 7.50 -2.45
C LEU A 13 7.23 8.74 -3.05
N ASP A 14 8.55 8.73 -3.22
CA ASP A 14 9.31 9.82 -3.86
C ASP A 14 8.96 9.97 -5.35
N ALA A 15 8.61 8.88 -6.03
CA ALA A 15 8.11 8.89 -7.40
C ALA A 15 6.66 9.41 -7.51
N GLY A 16 6.00 9.70 -6.39
CA GLY A 16 4.64 10.22 -6.35
C GLY A 16 3.55 9.15 -6.31
N GLU A 17 3.91 7.88 -6.10
CA GLU A 17 2.91 6.82 -5.90
C GLU A 17 2.09 7.11 -4.65
N GLU A 18 0.78 6.87 -4.76
CA GLU A 18 -0.12 7.21 -3.67
C GLU A 18 0.13 6.31 -2.46
N PRO A 19 0.23 6.87 -1.23
CA PRO A 19 0.51 6.09 -0.03
C PRO A 19 -0.44 4.91 0.18
N ARG A 20 -1.71 5.07 -0.21
CA ARG A 20 -2.73 4.00 -0.14
C ARG A 20 -2.39 2.81 -1.04
N VAL A 21 -1.84 3.07 -2.23
CA VAL A 21 -1.38 2.06 -3.20
C VAL A 21 -0.14 1.38 -2.66
N VAL A 22 0.88 2.17 -2.26
CA VAL A 22 2.14 1.65 -1.71
C VAL A 22 1.90 0.75 -0.49
N TRP A 23 1.03 1.17 0.44
CA TRP A 23 0.65 0.38 1.62
C TRP A 23 -0.01 -0.96 1.25
N ASN A 24 -0.93 -0.95 0.29
CA ASN A 24 -1.58 -2.19 -0.17
C ASN A 24 -0.57 -3.17 -0.76
N VAL A 25 0.34 -2.67 -1.61
CA VAL A 25 1.34 -3.52 -2.25
C VAL A 25 2.30 -4.10 -1.20
N LEU A 26 2.77 -3.28 -0.27
CA LEU A 26 3.63 -3.75 0.81
C LEU A 26 2.93 -4.83 1.65
N CYS A 27 1.66 -4.59 2.03
CA CYS A 27 0.89 -5.56 2.79
C CYS A 27 0.65 -6.86 2.01
N ASP A 28 0.43 -6.79 0.69
CA ASP A 28 0.31 -7.99 -0.16
C ASP A 28 1.63 -8.79 -0.19
N GLN A 29 2.78 -8.10 -0.33
CA GLN A 29 4.10 -8.72 -0.37
C GLN A 29 4.49 -9.40 0.94
N MET A 30 4.09 -8.82 2.07
CA MET A 30 4.31 -9.38 3.39
C MET A 30 3.20 -10.33 3.84
N GLU A 31 2.25 -10.65 2.95
CA GLU A 31 1.11 -11.54 3.22
C GLU A 31 0.27 -11.10 4.44
N VAL A 32 0.15 -9.79 4.64
CA VAL A 32 -0.68 -9.21 5.70
C VAL A 32 -2.15 -9.22 5.24
N PRO A 33 -3.02 -9.99 5.92
CA PRO A 33 -4.44 -10.04 5.57
C PRO A 33 -5.11 -8.69 5.83
N ASP A 34 -6.11 -8.36 5.01
CA ASP A 34 -6.79 -7.06 5.02
C ASP A 34 -7.28 -6.63 6.42
N SER A 35 -7.86 -7.58 7.17
CA SER A 35 -8.34 -7.37 8.55
C SER A 35 -7.27 -6.94 9.56
N LYS A 36 -5.99 -7.07 9.23
CA LYS A 36 -4.85 -6.69 10.08
C LYS A 36 -4.13 -5.43 9.62
N ARG A 37 -4.48 -4.85 8.46
CA ARG A 37 -3.74 -3.73 7.87
C ARG A 37 -3.91 -2.41 8.61
N TRP A 38 -5.03 -2.21 9.30
CA TRP A 38 -5.41 -0.89 9.82
C TRP A 38 -5.44 -0.81 11.34
N GLY A 39 -5.29 -1.94 12.04
CA GLY A 39 -5.51 -2.00 13.49
C GLY A 39 -7.00 -2.01 13.86
N ARG A 40 -7.29 -2.11 15.16
CA ARG A 40 -8.67 -2.14 15.67
C ARG A 40 -9.30 -0.74 15.54
N ASP A 41 -10.57 -0.69 15.14
CA ASP A 41 -11.38 0.53 15.02
C ASP A 41 -10.88 1.56 13.98
N HIS A 42 -10.02 1.14 13.06
CA HIS A 42 -9.54 1.97 11.97
C HIS A 42 -10.06 1.46 10.64
N ASN A 43 -10.78 2.30 9.91
CA ASN A 43 -11.20 1.99 8.55
C ASN A 43 -10.10 2.33 7.56
N ALA A 44 -9.98 1.51 6.52
CA ALA A 44 -9.08 1.83 5.42
C ALA A 44 -9.46 3.21 4.84
N PRO A 45 -8.46 4.06 4.52
CA PRO A 45 -8.73 5.26 3.74
C PRO A 45 -9.40 4.86 2.42
N PRO A 46 -10.31 5.69 1.89
CA PRO A 46 -10.93 5.43 0.60
C PRO A 46 -9.84 5.23 -0.46
N MET A 47 -10.14 4.38 -1.43
CA MET A 47 -9.27 4.24 -2.59
C MET A 47 -9.18 5.58 -3.32
N PRO A 48 -8.00 5.93 -3.86
CA PRO A 48 -7.86 7.09 -4.72
C PRO A 48 -8.87 7.09 -5.87
N ALA A 49 -9.34 8.28 -6.24
CA ALA A 49 -10.10 8.43 -7.46
C ALA A 49 -9.15 8.19 -8.65
N VAL A 50 -9.51 7.24 -9.50
CA VAL A 50 -8.80 6.91 -10.75
C VAL A 50 -8.89 8.07 -11.74
#